data_AF-Q5KTM6-F1
#
_entry.id   AF-Q5KTM6-F1
#
_cell.length_a   1.000
_cell.length_b   1.000
_cell.length_c   1.000
_cell.angle_alpha   90.00
_cell.angle_beta   90.00
_cell.angle_gamma   90.00
#
_symmetry.space_group_name_H-M   'P 1'
#
loop_
_entity.id
_entity.type
_entity.pdbx_description
1 polymer ?
#
loop_
_entity_poly.entity_id
_entity_poly.type
_entity_poly.pdbx_seq_one_letter_code
_entity_poly.pdbx_strand_id
1 'polypeptide(L)'
;VDWSTVFGSDTVDDMVLSFNKNISLLYDNHAPIRRVRVKQLPSPWLSDSIKRMMARRDKAKRRYRKLPTEDNLITYKKLRNRCNRMCRDAKRRHIHSSLEGLNTCQIWKFLNSLGIGKHLNETSFTINLDALNKHFSQAPIILNDSTKSSTLLQLSKRPLPMCTPFTFTPVTECDVKRSILSIST
;
A
#
# COMPACT_ATOMS: atom_id res chain seq x y z
N VAL A 1 43.16 -8.08 -16.67
CA VAL A 1 43.89 -6.83 -16.94
C VAL A 1 45.35 -7.18 -17.04
N ASP A 2 45.98 -6.77 -18.13
CA ASP A 2 47.38 -7.05 -18.37
C ASP A 2 48.25 -5.91 -17.81
N TRP A 3 48.94 -6.21 -16.71
CA TRP A 3 49.80 -5.26 -16.01
C TRP A 3 51.20 -5.19 -16.61
N SER A 4 51.56 -6.07 -17.53
CA SER A 4 52.89 -6.06 -18.18
C SER A 4 53.18 -4.73 -18.88
N THR A 5 52.14 -4.09 -19.40
CA THR A 5 52.16 -2.74 -20.00
C THR A 5 52.66 -1.65 -19.05
N VAL A 6 52.37 -1.76 -17.75
CA VAL A 6 52.83 -0.80 -16.74
C VAL A 6 54.30 -1.02 -16.40
N PHE A 7 54.75 -2.27 -16.37
CA PHE A 7 56.14 -2.60 -16.03
C PHE A 7 57.10 -2.49 -17.22
N GLY A 8 56.59 -2.49 -18.46
CA GLY A 8 57.37 -2.39 -19.69
C GLY A 8 57.40 -1.00 -20.33
N SER A 9 56.99 0.05 -19.62
CA SER A 9 57.03 1.43 -20.13
C SER A 9 58.38 2.10 -19.85
N ASP A 10 58.87 2.90 -20.79
CA ASP A 10 60.21 3.50 -20.73
C ASP A 10 60.31 4.72 -19.80
N THR A 11 59.18 5.38 -19.51
CA THR A 11 59.14 6.57 -18.64
C THR A 11 58.13 6.40 -17.51
N VAL A 12 58.40 7.06 -16.37
CA VAL A 12 57.50 7.06 -15.21
C VAL A 12 56.11 7.61 -15.57
N ASP A 13 56.06 8.61 -16.45
CA ASP A 13 54.80 9.20 -16.90
C ASP A 13 53.95 8.20 -17.70
N ASP A 14 54.58 7.41 -18.59
CA ASP A 14 53.91 6.36 -19.36
C ASP A 14 53.42 5.20 -18.47
N MET A 15 54.17 4.87 -17.41
CA MET A 15 53.76 3.88 -16.41
C MET A 15 52.48 4.35 -15.69
N VAL A 16 52.45 5.61 -15.24
CA VAL A 16 51.30 6.21 -14.53
C VAL A 16 50.08 6.30 -15.45
N LEU A 17 50.27 6.67 -16.72
CA LEU A 17 49.20 6.71 -17.72
C LEU A 17 48.59 5.33 -17.95
N SER A 18 49.43 4.31 -18.17
CA SER A 18 49.00 2.93 -18.39
C SER A 18 48.27 2.36 -17.16
N PHE A 19 48.78 2.64 -15.96
CA PHE A 19 48.15 2.26 -14.70
C PHE A 19 46.75 2.88 -14.55
N ASN A 20 46.64 4.20 -14.71
CA ASN A 20 45.37 4.92 -14.57
C ASN A 20 44.33 4.48 -15.61
N LYS A 21 44.79 4.18 -16.84
CA LYS A 21 43.93 3.65 -17.90
C LYS A 21 43.38 2.27 -17.54
N ASN A 22 44.24 1.37 -17.05
CA ASN A 22 43.84 0.03 -16.64
C ASN A 22 42.87 0.04 -15.45
N ILE A 23 43.11 0.90 -14.46
CA ILE A 23 42.21 1.10 -13.32
C ILE A 23 40.87 1.69 -13.74
N SER A 24 40.87 2.72 -14.58
CA SER A 24 39.64 3.33 -15.09
C SER A 24 38.78 2.31 -15.86
N LEU A 25 39.39 1.51 -16.72
CA LEU A 25 38.70 0.45 -17.46
C LEU A 25 38.05 -0.59 -16.53
N LEU A 26 38.75 -0.96 -15.44
CA LEU A 26 38.21 -1.84 -14.42
C LEU A 26 37.02 -1.22 -13.70
N TYR A 27 37.11 0.07 -13.34
CA TYR A 27 36.00 0.80 -12.73
C TYR A 27 34.80 0.88 -13.67
N ASP A 28 35.00 1.17 -14.96
CA ASP A 28 33.91 1.25 -15.93
C ASP A 28 33.21 -0.11 -16.12
N ASN A 29 33.97 -1.21 -16.09
CA ASN A 29 33.40 -2.56 -16.23
C ASN A 29 32.70 -3.06 -14.96
N HIS A 30 33.35 -2.90 -13.79
CA HIS A 30 32.88 -3.49 -12.53
C HIS A 30 32.04 -2.55 -11.67
N ALA A 31 32.20 -1.24 -11.83
CA ALA A 31 31.47 -0.20 -11.12
C ALA A 31 30.94 0.90 -12.08
N PRO A 32 30.24 0.54 -13.17
CA PRO A 32 29.73 1.53 -14.11
C PRO A 32 28.84 2.54 -13.43
N ILE A 33 28.98 3.81 -13.80
CA ILE A 33 28.06 4.87 -13.36
C ILE A 33 26.68 4.56 -13.90
N ARG A 34 25.76 4.19 -13.01
CA ARG A 34 24.37 3.88 -13.34
C ARG A 34 23.44 4.92 -12.74
N ARG A 35 22.49 5.41 -13.55
CA ARG A 35 21.39 6.25 -13.06
C ARG A 35 20.43 5.37 -12.25
N VAL A 36 20.58 5.39 -10.93
CA VAL A 36 19.67 4.68 -10.03
C VAL A 36 18.49 5.59 -9.68
N ARG A 37 17.28 5.10 -9.88
CA ARG A 37 16.08 5.78 -9.36
C ARG A 37 16.05 5.58 -7.84
N VAL A 38 16.28 6.65 -7.08
CA VAL A 38 16.07 6.65 -5.62
C VAL A 38 14.57 6.52 -5.37
N LYS A 39 14.12 5.28 -5.12
CA LYS A 39 12.69 4.96 -4.90
C LYS A 39 12.20 5.36 -3.52
N GLN A 40 13.09 5.48 -2.54
CA GLN A 40 12.73 5.71 -1.15
C GLN A 40 12.92 7.19 -0.83
N LEU A 41 11.83 7.93 -0.70
CA LEU A 41 11.88 9.24 -0.05
C LEU A 41 12.43 9.05 1.38
N PRO A 42 13.19 10.03 1.90
CA PRO A 42 13.61 9.99 3.30
C PRO A 42 12.37 9.82 4.15
N SER A 43 12.36 8.82 5.05
CA SER A 43 11.22 8.54 5.94
C SER A 43 11.27 9.52 7.12
N PRO A 44 10.58 10.67 7.08
CA PRO A 44 10.80 11.75 8.04
C PRO A 44 10.26 11.37 9.43
N TRP A 45 9.29 10.46 9.45
CA TRP A 45 8.72 9.86 10.65
C TRP A 45 9.68 8.90 11.38
N LEU A 46 10.81 8.51 10.78
CA LEU A 46 11.73 7.52 11.35
C LEU A 46 12.79 8.16 12.27
N SER A 47 12.38 8.48 13.49
CA SER A 47 13.28 9.01 14.52
C SER A 47 14.26 7.96 15.06
N ASP A 48 15.34 8.42 15.70
CA ASP A 48 16.35 7.53 16.28
C ASP A 48 15.80 6.65 17.41
N SER A 49 14.78 7.11 18.12
CA SER A 49 14.08 6.27 19.11
C SER A 49 13.42 5.05 18.47
N ILE A 50 12.86 5.21 17.26
CA ILE A 50 12.24 4.11 16.51
C ILE A 50 13.32 3.18 15.98
N LYS A 51 14.42 3.71 15.44
CA LYS A 51 15.58 2.92 15.00
C LYS A 51 16.16 2.07 16.13
N ARG A 52 16.35 2.66 17.33
CA ARG A 52 16.77 1.93 18.54
C ARG A 52 15.79 0.81 18.89
N MET A 53 14.49 1.05 18.74
CA MET A 53 13.48 0.03 18.95
C MET A 53 13.60 -1.10 17.92
N MET A 54 13.72 -0.78 16.63
CA MET A 54 13.91 -1.76 15.56
C MET A 54 15.13 -2.65 15.84
N ALA A 55 16.26 -2.05 16.24
CA ALA A 55 17.45 -2.78 16.62
C ALA A 55 17.22 -3.74 17.81
N ARG A 56 16.47 -3.31 18.84
CA ARG A 56 16.09 -4.17 19.98
C ARG A 56 15.22 -5.34 19.54
N ARG A 57 14.21 -5.10 18.70
CA ARG A 57 13.37 -6.16 18.10
C ARG A 57 14.24 -7.17 17.33
N ASP A 58 15.15 -6.68 16.50
CA ASP A 58 15.98 -7.54 15.65
C ASP A 58 16.98 -8.35 16.47
N LYS A 59 17.54 -7.77 17.54
CA LYS A 59 18.34 -8.49 18.52
C LYS A 59 17.52 -9.61 19.18
N ALA A 60 16.28 -9.34 19.60
CA ALA A 60 15.40 -10.37 20.18
C ALA A 60 15.05 -11.47 19.16
N LYS A 61 14.79 -11.11 17.91
CA LYS A 61 14.56 -12.08 16.81
C LYS A 61 15.77 -12.98 16.60
N ARG A 62 16.98 -12.40 16.58
CA ARG A 62 18.23 -13.18 16.46
C ARG A 62 18.43 -14.11 17.66
N ARG A 63 18.11 -13.66 18.88
CA ARG A 63 18.17 -14.51 20.08
C ARG A 63 17.20 -15.68 20.00
N TYR A 64 15.93 -15.44 19.67
CA TYR A 64 14.95 -16.50 19.48
C TYR A 64 15.34 -17.51 18.40
N ARG A 65 15.93 -17.06 17.29
CA ARG A 65 16.44 -17.95 16.23
C ARG A 65 17.59 -18.85 16.69
N LYS A 66 18.44 -18.36 17.61
CA LYS A 66 19.55 -19.15 18.17
C LYS A 66 19.07 -20.10 19.28
N LEU A 67 18.13 -19.65 20.10
CA LEU A 67 17.59 -20.40 21.23
C LEU A 67 16.05 -20.24 21.27
N PRO A 68 15.31 -21.19 20.69
CA PRO A 68 13.86 -21.09 20.55
C PRO A 68 13.13 -21.50 21.83
N THR A 69 13.24 -20.68 22.88
CA THR A 69 12.50 -20.85 24.13
C THR A 69 11.25 -19.96 24.15
N GLU A 70 10.27 -20.31 24.98
CA GLU A 70 9.03 -19.54 25.11
C GLU A 70 9.30 -18.11 25.60
N ASP A 71 10.22 -17.92 26.56
CA ASP A 71 10.60 -16.59 27.04
C ASP A 71 11.19 -15.70 25.92
N ASN A 72 12.03 -16.28 25.06
CA ASN A 72 12.59 -15.58 23.92
C ASN A 72 11.51 -15.23 22.89
N LEU A 73 10.54 -16.13 22.67
CA LEU A 73 9.40 -15.89 21.80
C LEU A 73 8.50 -14.77 22.33
N ILE A 74 8.14 -14.80 23.62
CA ILE A 74 7.35 -13.77 24.30
C ILE A 74 8.06 -12.42 24.22
N THR A 75 9.36 -12.39 24.51
CA THR A 75 10.18 -11.16 24.45
C THR A 75 10.19 -10.58 23.04
N TYR A 76 10.41 -11.42 22.01
CA TYR A 76 10.34 -10.98 20.62
C TYR A 76 8.96 -10.47 20.24
N LYS A 77 7.88 -11.19 20.58
CA LYS A 77 6.48 -10.77 20.30
C LYS A 77 6.18 -9.40 20.93
N LYS A 78 6.56 -9.19 22.20
CA LYS A 78 6.40 -7.91 22.91
C LYS A 78 7.12 -6.77 22.19
N LEU A 79 8.39 -6.97 21.84
CA LEU A 79 9.18 -5.96 21.11
C LEU A 79 8.66 -5.71 19.70
N ARG A 80 8.25 -6.75 18.97
CA ARG A 80 7.63 -6.62 17.63
C ARG A 80 6.38 -5.75 17.69
N ASN A 81 5.49 -6.03 18.63
CA ASN A 81 4.23 -5.29 18.77
C ASN A 81 4.49 -3.83 19.15
N ARG A 82 5.42 -3.58 20.09
CA ARG A 82 5.86 -2.22 20.45
C ARG A 82 6.47 -1.48 19.26
N CYS A 83 7.33 -2.14 18.48
CA CYS A 83 7.95 -1.57 17.27
C CYS A 83 6.88 -1.13 16.29
N ASN A 84 5.95 -2.03 15.98
CA ASN A 84 4.89 -1.81 15.01
C ASN A 84 3.99 -0.66 15.44
N ARG A 85 3.63 -0.60 16.73
CA ARG A 85 2.87 0.52 17.28
C ARG A 85 3.62 1.84 17.10
N MET A 86 4.89 1.91 17.53
CA MET A 86 5.70 3.12 17.38
C MET A 86 5.81 3.59 15.92
N CYS A 87 6.03 2.66 14.98
CA CYS A 87 6.08 3.00 13.56
C CYS A 87 4.74 3.52 13.04
N ARG A 88 3.61 2.90 13.43
CA ARG A 88 2.27 3.35 13.03
C ARG A 88 1.96 4.73 13.58
N ASP A 89 2.24 4.96 14.85
CA ASP A 89 1.97 6.24 15.50
C ASP A 89 2.83 7.36 14.92
N ALA A 90 4.10 7.08 14.62
CA ALA A 90 4.99 8.04 13.99
C ALA A 90 4.55 8.41 12.58
N LYS A 91 4.14 7.42 11.76
CA LYS A 91 3.56 7.67 10.44
C LYS A 91 2.29 8.50 10.52
N ARG A 92 1.37 8.16 11.45
CA ARG A 92 0.13 8.91 11.67
C ARG A 92 0.42 10.36 12.03
N ARG A 93 1.31 10.60 13.01
CA ARG A 93 1.70 11.95 13.42
C ARG A 93 2.30 12.74 12.27
N HIS A 94 3.19 12.14 11.50
CA HIS A 94 3.81 12.80 10.37
C HIS A 94 2.80 13.18 9.28
N ILE A 95 1.86 12.28 8.94
CA ILE A 95 0.80 12.60 7.99
C ILE A 95 -0.07 13.73 8.53
N HIS A 96 -0.50 13.64 9.79
CA HIS A 96 -1.34 14.67 10.42
C HIS A 96 -0.65 16.03 10.42
N SER A 97 0.59 16.10 10.92
CA SER A 97 1.38 17.34 10.96
C SER A 97 1.71 17.88 9.57
N SER A 98 1.81 17.02 8.55
CA SER A 98 2.05 17.46 7.17
C SER A 98 0.79 18.00 6.50
N LEU A 99 -0.40 17.70 7.04
CA LEU A 99 -1.69 18.16 6.54
C LEU A 99 -2.20 19.41 7.29
N GLU A 100 -1.68 19.66 8.49
CA GLU A 100 -2.02 20.83 9.31
C GLU A 100 -1.71 22.14 8.55
N GLY A 101 -2.71 23.02 8.42
CA GLY A 101 -2.58 24.32 7.78
C GLY A 101 -2.54 24.31 6.24
N LEU A 102 -2.73 23.16 5.60
CA LEU A 102 -2.80 23.05 4.14
C LEU A 102 -4.23 23.32 3.61
N ASN A 103 -4.31 23.90 2.41
CA ASN A 103 -5.57 24.00 1.67
C ASN A 103 -5.90 22.68 0.92
N THR A 104 -7.15 22.54 0.45
CA THR A 104 -7.63 21.32 -0.22
C THR A 104 -6.75 20.89 -1.40
N CYS A 105 -6.26 21.84 -2.22
CA CYS A 105 -5.37 21.54 -3.35
C CYS A 105 -4.02 20.97 -2.88
N GLN A 106 -3.43 21.56 -1.84
CA GLN A 106 -2.18 21.10 -1.24
C GLN A 106 -2.34 19.73 -0.56
N ILE A 107 -3.47 19.50 0.11
CA ILE A 107 -3.81 18.19 0.69
C ILE A 107 -3.83 17.12 -0.41
N TRP A 108 -4.54 17.36 -1.52
CA TRP A 108 -4.59 16.42 -2.64
C TRP A 108 -3.22 16.20 -3.29
N LYS A 109 -2.40 17.26 -3.45
CA LYS A 109 -1.01 17.12 -3.93
C LYS A 109 -0.18 16.23 -3.00
N PHE A 110 -0.30 16.42 -1.68
CA PHE A 110 0.39 15.60 -0.70
C PHE A 110 -0.09 14.14 -0.74
N LEU A 111 -1.40 13.88 -0.76
CA LEU A 111 -1.96 12.53 -0.87
C LEU A 111 -1.53 11.82 -2.17
N ASN A 112 -1.53 12.54 -3.29
CA ASN A 112 -1.02 12.04 -4.57
C ASN A 112 0.46 11.68 -4.50
N SER A 113 1.27 12.47 -3.76
CA SER A 113 2.69 12.15 -3.51
C SER A 113 2.88 10.87 -2.70
N LEU A 114 1.94 10.54 -1.82
CA LEU A 114 1.88 9.27 -1.09
C LEU A 114 1.35 8.11 -1.94
N GLY A 115 0.93 8.37 -3.18
CA GLY A 115 0.33 7.39 -4.08
C GLY A 115 -1.16 7.11 -3.82
N ILE A 116 -1.81 7.92 -2.98
CA ILE A 116 -3.24 7.85 -2.71
C ILE A 116 -3.96 8.65 -3.79
N GLY A 117 -5.06 8.14 -4.34
CA GLY A 117 -5.84 8.85 -5.36
C GLY A 117 -5.30 8.74 -6.79
N LYS A 118 -4.25 7.94 -7.02
CA LYS A 118 -3.96 7.48 -8.39
C LYS A 118 -5.13 6.65 -8.86
N HIS A 119 -5.77 7.10 -9.93
CA HIS A 119 -6.79 6.34 -10.63
C HIS A 119 -6.20 4.96 -10.94
N LEU A 120 -6.70 3.92 -10.30
CA LEU A 120 -6.53 2.56 -10.82
C LEU A 120 -7.05 2.64 -12.24
N ASN A 121 -6.23 2.29 -13.23
CA ASN A 121 -6.64 2.19 -14.63
C ASN A 121 -8.09 1.70 -14.64
N GLU A 122 -8.97 2.49 -15.24
CA GLU A 122 -10.41 2.27 -15.34
C GLU A 122 -10.63 0.78 -15.58
N THR A 123 -10.87 0.02 -14.50
CA THR A 123 -11.12 -1.39 -14.65
C THR A 123 -12.52 -1.41 -15.22
N SER A 124 -12.63 -1.58 -16.53
CA SER A 124 -13.88 -1.84 -17.20
C SER A 124 -14.46 -3.10 -16.56
N PHE A 125 -15.25 -2.92 -15.52
CA PHE A 125 -15.96 -3.99 -14.86
C PHE A 125 -17.13 -4.34 -15.77
N THR A 126 -16.86 -5.19 -16.77
CA THR A 126 -17.92 -5.84 -17.54
C THR A 126 -18.50 -6.94 -16.66
N ILE A 127 -19.32 -6.56 -15.68
CA ILE A 127 -20.08 -7.52 -14.88
C ILE A 127 -21.25 -7.98 -15.72
N ASN A 128 -21.35 -9.29 -15.96
CA ASN A 128 -22.52 -9.86 -16.60
C ASN A 128 -23.72 -9.70 -15.66
N LEU A 129 -24.68 -8.86 -16.06
CA LEU A 129 -25.87 -8.53 -15.28
C LEU A 129 -26.75 -9.76 -15.00
N ASP A 130 -26.84 -10.70 -15.95
CA ASP A 130 -27.60 -11.94 -15.76
C ASP A 130 -26.92 -12.84 -14.74
N ALA A 131 -25.59 -12.91 -14.75
CA ALA A 131 -24.83 -13.65 -13.74
C ALA A 131 -25.00 -13.04 -12.34
N LEU A 132 -25.01 -11.70 -12.24
CA LEU A 132 -25.27 -10.99 -10.99
C LEU A 132 -26.68 -11.27 -10.48
N ASN A 133 -27.69 -11.13 -11.33
CA ASN A 133 -29.08 -11.41 -11.00
C ASN A 133 -29.27 -12.87 -10.57
N LYS A 134 -28.67 -13.82 -11.28
CA LYS A 134 -28.70 -15.24 -10.95
C LYS A 134 -28.14 -15.51 -9.56
N HIS A 135 -27.00 -14.91 -9.20
CA HIS A 135 -26.40 -15.05 -7.88
C HIS A 135 -27.36 -14.62 -6.76
N PHE A 136 -28.05 -13.49 -6.90
CA PHE A 136 -28.98 -13.00 -5.87
C PHE A 136 -30.36 -13.67 -5.91
N SER A 137 -30.75 -14.23 -7.05
CA SER A 137 -32.00 -14.99 -7.20
C SER A 137 -31.87 -16.40 -6.62
N GLN A 138 -30.66 -16.94 -6.58
CA GLN A 138 -30.35 -18.20 -5.91
C GLN A 138 -30.17 -17.94 -4.41
N ALA A 139 -31.23 -18.16 -3.63
CA ALA A 139 -31.16 -18.00 -2.18
C ALA A 139 -30.04 -18.93 -1.63
N PRO A 140 -29.02 -18.39 -0.93
CA PRO A 140 -27.93 -19.21 -0.38
C PRO A 140 -28.41 -20.12 0.77
N ILE A 141 -29.66 -19.96 1.20
CA ILE A 141 -30.25 -20.64 2.34
C ILE A 141 -31.57 -21.25 1.88
N ILE A 142 -31.69 -22.57 1.96
CA ILE A 142 -32.96 -23.28 1.82
C ILE A 142 -33.75 -23.01 3.10
N LEU A 143 -34.73 -22.10 3.02
CA LEU A 143 -35.64 -21.84 4.13
C LEU A 143 -36.60 -23.02 4.27
N ASN A 144 -36.87 -23.46 5.51
CA ASN A 144 -37.88 -24.49 5.78
C ASN A 144 -39.25 -24.00 5.26
N ASP A 145 -39.90 -24.78 4.40
CA ASP A 145 -41.18 -24.44 3.78
C ASP A 145 -42.29 -24.13 4.79
N SER A 146 -42.28 -24.79 5.96
CA SER A 146 -43.22 -24.51 7.05
C SER A 146 -42.99 -23.11 7.64
N THR A 147 -41.73 -22.74 7.86
CA THR A 147 -41.34 -21.41 8.37
C THR A 147 -41.63 -20.31 7.33
N LYS A 148 -41.36 -20.57 6.06
CA LYS A 148 -41.68 -19.65 4.96
C LYS A 148 -43.18 -19.38 4.88
N SER A 149 -43.99 -20.44 4.86
CA SER A 149 -45.45 -20.36 4.74
C SER A 149 -46.07 -19.64 5.94
N SER A 150 -45.62 -19.95 7.15
CA SER A 150 -46.09 -19.27 8.37
C SER A 150 -45.70 -17.79 8.40
N THR A 151 -44.48 -17.44 7.96
CA THR A 151 -44.02 -16.05 7.87
C THR A 151 -44.82 -15.26 6.83
N LEU A 152 -45.06 -15.82 5.64
CA LEU A 152 -45.87 -15.18 4.61
C LEU A 152 -47.32 -14.95 5.08
N LEU A 153 -47.91 -15.93 5.77
CA LEU A 153 -49.23 -15.80 6.40
C LEU A 153 -49.27 -14.75 7.51
N GLN A 154 -48.18 -14.56 8.25
CA GLN A 154 -48.08 -13.49 9.25
C GLN A 154 -47.95 -12.11 8.59
N LEU A 155 -47.17 -12.00 7.51
CA LEU A 155 -46.98 -10.75 6.78
C LEU A 155 -48.25 -10.31 6.06
N SER A 156 -49.01 -11.23 5.46
CA SER A 156 -50.27 -10.89 4.78
C SER A 156 -51.37 -10.39 5.71
N LYS A 157 -51.29 -10.74 6.99
CA LYS A 157 -52.22 -10.26 8.04
C LYS A 157 -51.85 -8.88 8.60
N ARG A 158 -50.67 -8.35 8.28
CA ARG A 158 -50.26 -7.02 8.75
C ARG A 158 -50.91 -5.94 7.90
N PRO A 159 -51.35 -4.82 8.50
CA PRO A 159 -51.85 -3.69 7.74
C PRO A 159 -50.76 -3.19 6.79
N LEU A 160 -51.10 -2.98 5.51
CA LEU A 160 -50.15 -2.41 4.57
C LEU A 160 -49.84 -0.98 5.03
N PRO A 161 -48.56 -0.60 5.16
CA PRO A 161 -48.20 0.77 5.43
C PRO A 161 -48.67 1.63 4.25
N MET A 162 -49.17 2.84 4.54
CA MET A 162 -49.53 3.85 3.55
C MET A 162 -48.26 4.45 2.94
N CYS A 163 -47.53 3.64 2.18
CA CYS A 163 -46.33 4.05 1.47
C CYS A 163 -46.60 4.06 -0.04
N THR A 164 -45.92 4.95 -0.73
CA THR A 164 -45.89 4.94 -2.19
C THR A 164 -45.34 3.60 -2.67
N PRO A 165 -45.93 2.98 -3.71
CA PRO A 165 -45.39 1.77 -4.32
C PRO A 165 -43.93 1.98 -4.71
N PHE A 166 -43.10 0.96 -4.51
CA PHE A 166 -41.76 0.95 -5.07
C PHE A 166 -41.87 0.81 -6.59
N THR A 167 -41.40 1.81 -7.33
CA THR A 167 -41.41 1.82 -8.79
C THR A 167 -40.00 1.96 -9.33
N PHE A 168 -39.72 1.22 -10.40
CA PHE A 168 -38.50 1.45 -11.18
C PHE A 168 -38.80 2.57 -12.18
N THR A 169 -38.01 3.65 -12.11
CA THR A 169 -38.06 4.74 -13.08
C THR A 169 -36.78 4.72 -13.91
N PRO A 170 -36.86 4.92 -15.24
CA PRO A 170 -35.66 5.11 -16.05
C PRO A 170 -34.95 6.39 -15.59
N VAL A 171 -33.62 6.32 -15.47
CA VAL A 171 -32.78 7.46 -15.07
C VAL A 171 -31.78 7.73 -16.19
N THR A 172 -31.65 9.00 -16.58
CA THR A 172 -30.67 9.39 -17.59
C THR A 172 -29.33 9.75 -16.95
N GLU A 173 -28.25 9.71 -17.72
CA GLU A 173 -26.92 10.15 -17.26
C GLU A 173 -26.94 11.59 -16.73
N CYS A 174 -27.75 12.46 -17.34
CA CYS A 174 -27.93 13.84 -16.91
C CYS A 174 -28.54 13.94 -15.50
N ASP A 175 -29.51 13.08 -15.18
CA ASP A 175 -30.14 13.05 -13.85
C ASP A 175 -29.17 12.55 -12.78
N VAL A 176 -28.36 11.54 -13.11
CA VAL A 176 -27.28 11.05 -12.24
C VAL A 176 -26.25 12.16 -12.00
N LYS A 177 -25.77 12.81 -13.07
CA LYS A 177 -24.79 13.90 -12.98
C LYS A 177 -25.32 15.05 -12.13
N ARG A 178 -26.57 15.46 -12.33
CA ARG A 178 -27.21 16.52 -11.56
C ARG A 178 -27.31 16.15 -10.07
N SER A 179 -27.67 14.90 -9.76
CA SER A 179 -27.76 14.40 -8.39
C SER A 179 -26.40 14.30 -7.70
N ILE A 180 -25.34 13.94 -8.41
CA ILE A 180 -23.98 13.92 -7.86
C ILE A 180 -23.50 15.34 -7.55
N LEU A 181 -23.72 16.28 -8.48
CA LEU A 181 -23.30 17.67 -8.32
C LEU A 181 -24.08 18.40 -7.21
N SER A 182 -25.31 18.00 -6.90
CA SER A 182 -26.07 18.57 -5.78
C SER A 182 -25.58 18.10 -4.40
N ILE A 183 -24.83 16.99 -4.33
CA ILE A 183 -24.26 16.46 -3.08
C ILE A 183 -22.96 17.18 -2.70
N SER A 184 -22.20 17.68 -3.68
CA SER A 184 -20.98 18.46 -3.39
C SER A 184 -21.34 19.89 -2.97
N THR A 185 -21.54 20.10 -1.67
CA THR A 185 -21.53 21.40 -1.00
C THR A 185 -20.25 21.56 -0.19
#